data_AF-A0A2L2Z439-F1
#
_entry.id   AF-A0A2L2Z439-F1
#
_cell.length_a   1.000
_cell.length_b   1.000
_cell.length_c   1.000
_cell.angle_alpha   90.00
_cell.angle_beta   90.00
_cell.angle_gamma   90.00
#
_symmetry.space_group_name_H-M   'P 1'
#
loop_
_entity.id
_entity.type
_entity.pdbx_description
1 polymer ?
#
loop_
_entity_poly.entity_id
_entity_poly.type
_entity_poly.pdbx_seq_one_letter_code
_entity_poly.pdbx_strand_id
1 'polypeptide(L)' 'MALRPLVKHICVKKRLKKFIRHQSDRYGILKPKWRKPRFIDIRVRRLFKGQCLMPN' A
#
# COMPACT_ATOMS: atom_id res chain seq x y z
N MET A 1 35.63 11.07 8.38
CA MET A 1 34.49 11.66 9.13
C MET A 1 33.28 11.71 8.21
N ALA A 2 32.11 11.21 8.63
CA ALA A 2 30.89 11.30 7.81
C ALA A 2 30.18 12.64 8.10
N LEU A 3 29.79 13.37 7.06
CA LEU A 3 29.00 14.59 7.20
C LEU A 3 27.64 14.24 7.82
N ARG A 4 27.25 14.96 8.88
CA ARG A 4 25.96 14.78 9.55
C ARG A 4 25.11 16.04 9.34
N PRO A 5 23.80 15.91 9.10
CA PRO A 5 22.93 17.06 8.99
C PRO A 5 22.82 17.79 10.34
N LEU A 6 22.76 19.12 10.29
CA LEU A 6 22.62 19.98 11.47
C LEU A 6 21.26 19.81 12.15
N VAL A 7 20.20 19.60 11.36
CA VAL A 7 18.82 19.49 11.84
C VAL A 7 18.29 18.09 11.59
N LYS A 8 17.70 17.49 12.63
CA LYS A 8 17.01 16.19 12.56
C LYS A 8 15.51 16.40 12.71
N HIS A 9 14.81 16.48 11.58
CA HIS A 9 13.35 16.54 11.59
C HIS A 9 12.75 15.19 11.99
N ILE A 10 11.64 15.21 12.74
CA ILE A 10 10.88 14.01 13.09
C ILE A 10 10.15 13.54 11.82
N CYS A 11 10.57 12.40 11.27
CA CYS A 11 9.94 11.81 10.10
C CYS A 11 8.72 10.96 10.51
N VAL A 12 7.53 11.54 10.47
CA VAL A 12 6.29 10.81 10.74
C VAL A 12 5.88 10.00 9.51
N LYS A 13 5.82 8.66 9.64
CA LYS A 13 5.34 7.77 8.57
C LYS A 13 3.83 7.53 8.74
N LYS A 14 3.02 8.10 7.86
CA LYS A 14 1.54 7.93 7.86
C LYS A 14 1.12 6.47 7.73
N ARG A 15 1.88 5.68 6.97
CA ARG A 15 1.66 4.25 6.79
C ARG A 15 2.99 3.55 6.55
N LEU A 16 3.23 2.48 7.29
CA LEU A 16 4.42 1.63 7.14
C LEU A 16 4.16 0.45 6.20
N LYS A 17 2.93 -0.10 6.22
CA LYS A 17 2.53 -1.24 5.38
C LYS A 17 2.44 -0.85 3.91
N LYS A 18 3.05 -1.65 3.04
CA LYS A 18 2.96 -1.48 1.58
C LYS A 18 1.51 -1.63 1.10
N PHE A 19 1.19 -0.95 -0.01
CA PHE A 19 -0.06 -1.18 -0.73
C PHE A 19 0.12 -2.42 -1.63
N ILE A 20 -0.51 -3.53 -1.23
CA ILE A 20 -0.43 -4.81 -1.95
C ILE A 20 -1.58 -4.95 -2.95
N ARG A 21 -1.33 -5.62 -4.07
CA ARG A 21 -2.37 -5.96 -5.03
C ARG A 21 -3.39 -6.92 -4.38
N HIS A 22 -4.69 -6.65 -4.61
CA HIS A 22 -5.75 -7.55 -4.18
C HIS A 22 -5.55 -8.98 -4.75
N GLN A 23 -5.68 -10.00 -3.90
CA GLN A 23 -5.49 -11.43 -4.21
C GLN A 23 -4.07 -11.87 -4.59
N SER A 24 -3.03 -11.05 -4.39
CA SER A 24 -1.64 -11.49 -4.63
C SER A 24 -1.14 -12.55 -3.64
N ASP A 25 -1.80 -12.66 -2.50
CA ASP A 25 -1.58 -13.68 -1.47
C ASP A 25 -2.12 -15.06 -1.88
N ARG A 26 -3.20 -15.09 -2.68
CA ARG A 26 -3.87 -16.33 -3.11
C ARG A 26 -3.26 -16.94 -4.36
N TYR A 27 -2.78 -16.13 -5.29
CA TYR A 27 -2.32 -16.58 -6.60
C TYR A 27 -0.85 -16.17 -6.84
N GLY A 28 0.04 -17.16 -7.03
CA GLY A 28 1.46 -16.91 -7.30
C GLY A 28 1.74 -16.14 -8.61
N ILE A 29 0.78 -16.13 -9.55
CA ILE A 29 0.87 -15.37 -10.81
C ILE A 29 0.74 -13.86 -10.55
N LEU A 30 0.03 -13.46 -9.49
CA LEU A 30 -0.19 -12.06 -9.18
C LEU A 30 0.96 -11.50 -8.32
N LYS A 31 1.84 -10.73 -8.94
CA LYS A 31 2.86 -9.96 -8.20
C LYS A 31 2.18 -8.99 -7.22
N PRO A 32 2.76 -8.78 -6.02
CA PRO A 32 2.17 -7.95 -4.96
C PRO A 32 2.18 -6.44 -5.23
N LYS A 33 2.75 -5.99 -6.36
CA LYS A 33 2.82 -4.57 -6.73
C LYS A 33 1.42 -3.99 -6.97
N TRP A 34 1.12 -2.86 -6.31
CA TRP A 34 -0.18 -2.20 -6.38
C TRP A 34 -0.70 -2.00 -7.81
N ARG A 35 -2.00 -2.30 -8.00
CA ARG A 35 -2.77 -2.01 -9.22
C ARG A 35 -4.20 -1.63 -8.81
N LYS A 36 -4.75 -0.59 -9.44
CA LYS A 36 -6.12 -0.11 -9.17
C LYS A 36 -7.16 -1.13 -9.66
N PRO A 37 -8.07 -1.64 -8.81
CA PRO A 37 -9.15 -2.53 -9.23
C PRO A 37 -10.16 -1.80 -10.12
N ARG A 38 -10.56 -2.42 -11.24
CA ARG A 38 -11.44 -1.80 -12.25
C ARG A 38 -12.86 -2.36 -12.28
N PHE A 39 -13.07 -3.62 -11.90
CA PHE A 39 -14.36 -4.29 -12.06
C PHE A 39 -15.45 -3.80 -11.08
N ILE A 40 -16.72 -3.90 -11.50
CA ILE A 40 -17.88 -3.31 -10.81
C ILE A 40 -18.14 -3.91 -9.43
N ASP A 41 -17.94 -5.22 -9.25
CA ASP A 41 -18.26 -5.92 -8.00
C ASP A 41 -17.07 -6.08 -7.05
N ILE A 42 -15.92 -5.47 -7.37
CA ILE A 42 -14.76 -5.61 -6.49
C ILE A 42 -14.98 -4.86 -5.17
N ARG A 43 -14.94 -5.63 -4.08
CA ARG A 43 -15.05 -5.15 -2.69
C ARG A 43 -14.06 -4.05 -2.33
N VAL A 44 -12.81 -4.17 -2.76
CA VAL A 44 -11.76 -3.15 -2.55
C VAL A 44 -12.13 -1.82 -3.24
N ARG A 45 -12.72 -1.87 -4.45
CA ARG A 45 -13.13 -0.67 -5.20
C ARG A 45 -14.31 0.02 -4.53
N ARG A 46 -15.19 -0.76 -3.87
CA ARG A 46 -16.36 -0.29 -3.10
C ARG A 46 -16.02 0.07 -1.64
N LEU A 47 -14.75 -0.02 -1.24
CA LEU A 47 -14.26 0.38 0.10
C LEU A 47 -14.95 -0.35 1.27
N PHE A 48 -15.32 -1.62 1.10
CA PHE A 48 -15.91 -2.38 2.20
C PHE A 48 -14.93 -2.58 3.37
N LYS A 49 -15.47 -2.59 4.60
CA LYS A 49 -14.72 -2.78 5.84
C LYS A 49 -13.95 -4.11 5.82
N GLY A 50 -12.73 -4.10 6.37
CA GLY A 50 -11.87 -5.29 6.45
C GLY A 50 -11.14 -5.66 5.15
N GLN A 51 -11.22 -4.83 4.09
CA GLN A 51 -10.47 -5.03 2.86
C GLN A 51 -9.16 -4.23 2.82
N CYS A 52 -8.29 -4.57 1.86
CA CYS A 52 -7.07 -3.83 1.60
C CYS A 52 -7.37 -2.38 1.22
N LEU A 53 -6.68 -1.43 1.86
CA LEU A 53 -6.80 -0.01 1.55
C LEU A 53 -6.13 0.33 0.22
N MET A 54 -6.70 1.31 -0.48
CA MET A 54 -6.13 1.91 -1.70
C MET A 54 -5.25 3.10 -1.34
N PRO A 55 -4.19 3.41 -2.10
CA PRO A 55 -3.51 4.69 -1.99
C PRO A 55 -4.47 5.79 -2.46
N ASN A 56 -4.47 6.90 -1.71
CA ASN A 56 -5.13 8.15 -2.05
C ASN A 56 -4.07 9.12 -2.58
#